data_AF-A0A1I1PF00-F1
#
_entry.id   AF-A0A1I1PF00-F1
#
_cell.length_a   1.000
_cell.length_b   1.000
_cell.length_c   1.000
_cell.angle_alpha   90.00
_cell.angle_beta   90.00
_cell.angle_gamma   90.00
#
_symmetry.space_group_name_H-M   'P 1'
#
loop_
_entity.id
_entity.type
_entity.pdbx_description
1 polymer ?
#
loop_
_entity_poly.entity_id
_entity_poly.type
_entity_poly.pdbx_seq_one_letter_code
_entity_poly.pdbx_strand_id
1 'polypeptide(L)'
;MSQVEKITRESWILNTFPEWGTWLNEEIAQENVKPGTFSMWWLGCTGIWVKSEGSTNICIDFWCGSGKKTKANPYINSEHQMARMCGGKKLQPNLRVAPFVLDPFGIKEIDAVLSTHDHNDHIDVNVAAAVMQNCDESIPFIGPQACVDKWIGWGVPKERCIVVKPGDTVKVKDIEIVALEAFDRTALITAPPEGDLRGTMPINMDIKAVNYLIKTPGGNLYHSGDSHYSNYYAKHGNEHKIDVALGSYGENPRGITDKMTSVDILRMAESLNTKVVIPFHHDIWSNFQADTKEILVLFDMKKDRLQYNFNPFIWQVGGKFTFPVDNEKREYHYPRGFDDCFETEINLPYTSFL
;
A
#
# COMPACT_ATOMS: atom_id res chain seq x y z
N MET A 1 3.23 -40.83 21.24
CA MET A 1 2.23 -39.93 20.66
C MET A 1 2.41 -39.87 19.15
N SER A 2 1.32 -40.07 18.42
CA SER A 2 1.26 -39.95 16.95
C SER A 2 1.43 -38.50 16.48
N GLN A 3 1.60 -38.26 15.18
CA GLN A 3 1.66 -36.90 14.64
C GLN A 3 0.36 -36.12 14.88
N VAL A 4 -0.79 -36.78 14.76
CA VAL A 4 -2.12 -36.16 14.97
C VAL A 4 -2.27 -35.66 16.41
N GLU A 5 -1.78 -36.41 17.39
CA GLU A 5 -1.87 -36.05 18.81
C GLU A 5 -0.98 -34.85 19.19
N LYS A 6 0.04 -34.52 18.38
CA LYS A 6 0.94 -33.39 18.62
C LYS A 6 0.46 -32.07 18.02
N ILE A 7 -0.50 -32.12 17.09
CA ILE A 7 -0.99 -30.93 16.39
C ILE A 7 -2.00 -30.20 17.28
N THR A 8 -1.66 -28.96 17.64
CA THR A 8 -2.55 -27.98 18.25
C THR A 8 -2.88 -26.87 17.26
N ARG A 9 -3.92 -26.08 17.55
CA ARG A 9 -4.24 -24.87 16.78
C ARG A 9 -3.05 -23.91 16.68
N GLU A 10 -2.32 -23.71 17.78
CA GLU A 10 -1.16 -22.81 17.84
C GLU A 10 -0.01 -23.33 16.97
N SER A 11 0.28 -24.64 17.05
CA SER A 11 1.31 -25.25 16.20
C SER A 11 0.95 -25.18 14.72
N TRP A 12 -0.33 -25.34 14.37
CA TRP A 12 -0.79 -25.18 12.99
C TRP A 12 -0.60 -23.74 12.50
N ILE A 13 -1.00 -22.74 13.29
CA ILE A 13 -0.82 -21.32 12.93
C ILE A 13 0.67 -20.98 12.74
N LEU A 14 1.52 -21.33 13.70
CA LEU A 14 2.96 -21.02 13.65
C LEU A 14 3.71 -21.74 12.51
N ASN A 15 3.19 -22.89 12.06
CA ASN A 15 3.77 -23.62 10.93
C ASN A 15 3.20 -23.19 9.56
N THR A 16 2.18 -22.32 9.53
CA THR A 16 1.46 -21.96 8.28
C THR A 16 1.58 -20.49 7.90
N PHE A 17 1.72 -19.57 8.86
CA PHE A 17 1.67 -18.13 8.61
C PHE A 17 3.00 -17.41 8.90
N PRO A 18 3.31 -16.30 8.20
CA PRO A 18 2.55 -15.73 7.07
C PRO A 18 2.59 -16.62 5.81
N GLU A 19 1.61 -16.49 4.92
CA GLU A 19 1.37 -17.45 3.82
C GLU A 19 2.56 -17.66 2.89
N TRP A 20 3.42 -16.64 2.72
CA TRP A 20 4.61 -16.71 1.88
C TRP A 20 5.91 -16.93 2.68
N GLY A 21 5.83 -17.05 4.00
CA GLY A 21 7.02 -17.11 4.87
C GLY A 21 7.99 -15.96 4.57
N THR A 22 9.24 -16.29 4.27
CA THR A 22 10.29 -15.33 3.90
C THR A 22 10.55 -15.23 2.40
N TRP A 23 9.71 -15.83 1.54
CA TRP A 23 9.93 -15.85 0.08
C TRP A 23 10.18 -14.44 -0.48
N LEU A 24 9.28 -13.50 -0.19
CA LEU A 24 9.41 -12.13 -0.68
C LEU A 24 10.52 -11.34 0.03
N ASN A 25 10.82 -11.65 1.29
CA ASN A 25 11.97 -11.06 1.99
C ASN A 25 13.27 -11.40 1.26
N GLU A 26 13.43 -12.67 0.86
CA GLU A 26 14.57 -13.16 0.11
C GLU A 26 14.63 -12.56 -1.30
N GLU A 27 13.50 -12.51 -2.01
CA GLU A 27 13.40 -11.91 -3.35
C GLU A 27 13.82 -10.43 -3.33
N ILE A 28 13.30 -9.64 -2.39
CA ILE A 28 13.64 -8.21 -2.24
C ILE A 28 15.14 -8.04 -1.94
N ALA A 29 15.69 -8.86 -1.03
CA ALA A 29 17.11 -8.79 -0.68
C ALA A 29 18.01 -9.11 -1.89
N GLN A 30 17.66 -10.15 -2.65
CA GLN A 30 18.41 -10.62 -3.82
C GLN A 30 18.25 -9.73 -5.05
N GLU A 31 17.20 -8.90 -5.12
CA GLU A 31 16.95 -8.04 -6.27
C GLU A 31 18.10 -7.05 -6.49
N ASN A 32 18.71 -7.11 -7.68
CA ASN A 32 19.71 -6.16 -8.14
C ASN A 32 19.08 -5.14 -9.10
N VAL A 33 18.60 -4.04 -8.54
CA VAL A 33 17.96 -2.94 -9.28
C VAL A 33 18.97 -2.29 -10.24
N LYS A 34 18.61 -2.18 -11.51
CA LYS A 34 19.54 -1.70 -12.55
C LYS A 34 19.67 -0.16 -12.52
N PRO A 35 20.80 0.38 -12.98
CA PRO A 35 20.96 1.83 -13.10
C PRO A 35 19.87 2.47 -13.96
N GLY A 36 19.36 3.62 -13.53
CA GLY A 36 18.23 4.30 -14.18
C GLY A 36 16.87 3.62 -13.97
N THR A 37 16.75 2.72 -13.00
CA THR A 37 15.47 2.05 -12.65
C THR A 37 15.19 2.11 -11.14
N PHE A 38 13.93 1.91 -10.76
CA PHE A 38 13.56 1.50 -9.40
C PHE A 38 12.58 0.33 -9.45
N SER A 39 12.64 -0.53 -8.44
CA SER A 39 11.70 -1.65 -8.27
C SER A 39 10.83 -1.42 -7.05
N MET A 40 9.59 -1.88 -7.12
CA MET A 40 8.68 -1.88 -5.99
C MET A 40 7.83 -3.15 -5.93
N TRP A 41 7.35 -3.47 -4.73
CA TRP A 41 6.48 -4.63 -4.48
C TRP A 41 5.25 -4.20 -3.69
N TRP A 42 4.11 -4.74 -4.08
CA TRP A 42 2.85 -4.48 -3.39
C TRP A 42 2.66 -5.45 -2.23
N LEU A 43 2.61 -4.95 -1.00
CA LEU A 43 2.56 -5.75 0.22
C LEU A 43 1.11 -6.06 0.68
N GLY A 44 0.12 -5.61 -0.08
CA GLY A 44 -1.32 -5.65 0.23
C GLY A 44 -1.80 -4.34 0.86
N CYS A 45 -3.10 -4.06 0.75
CA CYS A 45 -3.67 -2.74 1.07
C CYS A 45 -2.97 -1.66 0.23
N THR A 46 -2.29 -0.70 0.87
CA THR A 46 -1.38 0.26 0.22
C THR A 46 0.06 0.06 0.63
N GLY A 47 0.41 -1.06 1.25
CA GLY A 47 1.78 -1.34 1.63
C GLY A 47 2.67 -1.45 0.39
N ILE A 48 3.75 -0.68 0.34
CA ILE A 48 4.71 -0.71 -0.78
C ILE A 48 6.13 -0.81 -0.24
N TRP A 49 6.89 -1.76 -0.76
CA TRP A 49 8.35 -1.75 -0.65
C TRP A 49 8.94 -1.09 -1.89
N VAL A 50 9.87 -0.15 -1.74
CA VAL A 50 10.62 0.47 -2.85
C VAL A 50 12.10 0.21 -2.66
N LYS A 51 12.77 -0.26 -3.72
CA LYS A 51 14.23 -0.43 -3.79
C LYS A 51 14.80 0.39 -4.96
N SER A 52 15.73 1.29 -4.67
CA SER A 52 16.42 2.10 -5.70
C SER A 52 17.61 1.37 -6.31
N GLU A 53 18.17 1.93 -7.39
CA GLU A 53 19.42 1.44 -8.00
C GLU A 53 20.63 1.50 -7.05
N GLY A 54 20.63 2.42 -6.07
CA GLY A 54 21.63 2.51 -5.02
C GLY A 54 21.42 1.53 -3.86
N SER A 55 20.49 0.57 -3.99
CA SER A 55 20.09 -0.35 -2.92
C SER A 55 19.54 0.34 -1.68
N THR A 56 18.89 1.50 -1.83
CA THR A 56 18.12 2.11 -0.76
C THR A 56 16.75 1.47 -0.69
N ASN A 57 16.34 1.06 0.51
CA ASN A 57 15.08 0.36 0.75
C ASN A 57 14.15 1.21 1.63
N ILE A 58 12.96 1.56 1.14
CA ILE A 58 11.95 2.20 1.98
C ILE A 58 10.66 1.39 1.97
N CYS A 59 9.93 1.46 3.07
CA CYS A 59 8.67 0.75 3.25
C CYS A 59 7.58 1.76 3.59
N ILE A 60 6.49 1.79 2.81
CA ILE A 60 5.41 2.79 2.92
C ILE A 60 4.11 2.06 3.23
N ASP A 61 3.39 2.49 4.26
CA ASP A 61 2.06 1.98 4.65
C ASP A 61 1.99 0.45 4.82
N PHE A 62 3.10 -0.20 5.18
CA PHE A 62 3.12 -1.65 5.34
C PHE A 62 2.29 -2.08 6.55
N TRP A 63 1.19 -2.77 6.27
CA TRP A 63 0.20 -3.16 7.26
C TRP A 63 0.10 -4.67 7.43
N CYS A 64 0.39 -5.12 8.66
CA CYS A 64 0.41 -6.51 9.08
C CYS A 64 -0.81 -6.88 9.95
N GLY A 65 -1.81 -6.01 10.01
CA GLY A 65 -3.08 -6.28 10.68
C GLY A 65 -4.08 -7.08 9.82
N SER A 66 -5.24 -7.35 10.42
CA SER A 66 -6.37 -8.01 9.76
C SER A 66 -7.69 -7.32 10.13
N GLY A 67 -8.77 -7.75 9.48
CA GLY A 67 -10.13 -7.24 9.69
C GLY A 67 -10.84 -7.81 10.92
N LYS A 68 -12.17 -7.89 10.84
CA LYS A 68 -12.98 -8.52 11.89
C LYS A 68 -12.64 -10.00 12.04
N LYS A 69 -12.54 -10.46 13.30
CA LYS A 69 -12.25 -11.86 13.68
C LYS A 69 -13.45 -12.58 14.30
N THR A 70 -14.54 -11.87 14.58
CA THR A 70 -15.75 -12.40 15.21
C THR A 70 -16.95 -11.48 14.94
N LYS A 71 -18.16 -12.03 15.07
CA LYS A 71 -19.44 -11.29 15.04
C LYS A 71 -20.01 -11.04 16.45
N ALA A 72 -19.27 -11.38 17.51
CA ALA A 72 -19.75 -11.35 18.89
C ALA A 72 -20.22 -9.96 19.34
N ASN A 73 -19.54 -8.88 18.93
CA ASN A 73 -20.06 -7.53 19.05
C ASN A 73 -20.74 -7.14 17.73
N PRO A 74 -22.08 -7.04 17.66
CA PRO A 74 -22.79 -6.76 16.42
C PRO A 74 -22.85 -5.25 16.09
N TYR A 75 -22.21 -4.40 16.90
CA TYR A 75 -22.28 -2.95 16.76
C TYR A 75 -20.92 -2.33 16.41
N ILE A 76 -20.96 -1.29 15.59
CA ILE A 76 -19.81 -0.41 15.34
C ILE A 76 -19.70 0.60 16.48
N ASN A 77 -18.48 1.06 16.79
CA ASN A 77 -18.31 2.20 17.69
C ASN A 77 -18.98 3.44 17.06
N SER A 78 -19.80 4.17 17.82
CA SER A 78 -20.52 5.37 17.36
C SER A 78 -19.57 6.49 16.90
N GLU A 79 -18.33 6.48 17.39
CA GLU A 79 -17.30 7.45 16.98
C GLU A 79 -16.43 6.97 15.82
N HIS A 80 -16.63 5.75 15.31
CA HIS A 80 -15.94 5.28 14.12
C HIS A 80 -16.31 6.16 12.91
N GLN A 81 -15.34 6.46 12.05
CA GLN A 81 -15.52 7.31 10.86
C GLN A 81 -16.69 6.86 9.98
N MET A 82 -16.85 5.55 9.75
CA MET A 82 -18.01 4.99 9.04
C MET A 82 -19.35 5.29 9.74
N ALA A 83 -19.41 5.21 11.07
CA ALA A 83 -20.62 5.52 11.84
C ALA A 83 -20.92 7.03 11.78
N ARG A 84 -19.90 7.88 11.82
CA ARG A 84 -20.02 9.33 11.63
C ARG A 84 -20.52 9.68 10.23
N MET A 85 -20.01 9.01 9.20
CA MET A 85 -20.35 9.26 7.79
C MET A 85 -21.79 8.89 7.44
N CYS A 86 -22.27 7.71 7.86
CA CYS A 86 -23.56 7.18 7.41
C CYS A 86 -24.60 6.96 8.51
N GLY A 87 -24.26 7.20 9.79
CA GLY A 87 -25.14 6.92 10.94
C GLY A 87 -25.38 5.41 11.19
N GLY A 88 -24.58 4.54 10.56
CA GLY A 88 -24.69 3.10 10.69
C GLY A 88 -24.37 2.63 12.12
N LYS A 89 -25.16 1.68 12.62
CA LYS A 89 -24.97 1.10 13.97
C LYS A 89 -24.47 -0.33 13.96
N LYS A 90 -24.70 -1.07 12.88
CA LYS A 90 -24.27 -2.46 12.75
C LYS A 90 -22.77 -2.52 12.50
N LEU A 91 -22.14 -3.60 12.97
CA LEU A 91 -20.74 -3.91 12.70
C LEU A 91 -20.46 -3.91 11.19
N GLN A 92 -19.42 -3.21 10.77
CA GLN A 92 -18.90 -3.30 9.41
C GLN A 92 -18.29 -4.69 9.18
N PRO A 93 -18.68 -5.41 8.10
CA PRO A 93 -18.17 -6.74 7.80
C PRO A 93 -16.85 -6.71 7.01
N ASN A 94 -15.89 -5.87 7.41
CA ASN A 94 -14.59 -5.78 6.74
C ASN A 94 -13.67 -6.93 7.17
N LEU A 95 -13.66 -8.00 6.39
CA LEU A 95 -12.70 -9.11 6.48
C LEU A 95 -11.54 -8.87 5.52
N ARG A 96 -10.30 -9.09 6.00
CA ARG A 96 -9.10 -9.08 5.16
C ARG A 96 -9.17 -10.26 4.19
N VAL A 97 -8.94 -10.04 2.89
CA VAL A 97 -8.96 -11.11 1.88
C VAL A 97 -7.60 -11.38 1.23
N ALA A 98 -6.70 -10.41 1.19
CA ALA A 98 -5.33 -10.61 0.71
C ALA A 98 -4.45 -11.35 1.74
N PRO A 99 -3.56 -12.26 1.30
CA PRO A 99 -2.60 -12.94 2.18
C PRO A 99 -1.53 -11.98 2.71
N PHE A 100 -0.69 -12.45 3.62
CA PHE A 100 0.54 -11.77 4.02
C PHE A 100 1.71 -12.27 3.17
N VAL A 101 2.18 -11.41 2.28
CA VAL A 101 3.22 -11.75 1.29
C VAL A 101 4.64 -11.46 1.76
N LEU A 102 4.79 -10.66 2.82
CA LEU A 102 6.08 -10.29 3.41
C LEU A 102 6.02 -10.52 4.93
N ASP A 103 7.02 -11.20 5.49
CA ASP A 103 7.17 -11.29 6.94
C ASP A 103 7.88 -10.03 7.46
N PRO A 104 7.25 -9.19 8.30
CA PRO A 104 7.92 -8.04 8.88
C PRO A 104 9.13 -8.43 9.73
N PHE A 105 9.09 -9.58 10.41
CA PHE A 105 10.21 -10.07 11.24
C PHE A 105 11.33 -10.70 10.42
N GLY A 106 11.11 -10.91 9.11
CA GLY A 106 12.15 -11.26 8.15
C GLY A 106 12.92 -10.05 7.60
N ILE A 107 12.53 -8.80 7.94
CA ILE A 107 13.21 -7.59 7.47
C ILE A 107 14.60 -7.49 8.11
N LYS A 108 15.63 -7.34 7.26
CA LYS A 108 17.03 -7.15 7.66
C LYS A 108 17.64 -5.87 7.09
N GLU A 109 17.23 -5.47 5.89
CA GLU A 109 17.75 -4.31 5.17
C GLU A 109 16.62 -3.33 4.89
N ILE A 110 16.62 -2.17 5.54
CA ILE A 110 15.65 -1.10 5.37
C ILE A 110 16.29 0.23 5.77
N ASP A 111 15.91 1.31 5.11
CA ASP A 111 16.47 2.65 5.28
C ASP A 111 15.46 3.69 5.79
N ALA A 112 14.15 3.42 5.67
CA ALA A 112 13.11 4.20 6.33
C ALA A 112 11.77 3.43 6.35
N VAL A 113 10.96 3.69 7.39
CA VAL A 113 9.55 3.29 7.47
C VAL A 113 8.71 4.55 7.31
N LEU A 114 7.76 4.54 6.38
CA LEU A 114 6.87 5.66 6.08
C LEU A 114 5.42 5.28 6.37
N SER A 115 4.64 6.25 6.84
CA SER A 115 3.18 6.16 6.91
C SER A 115 2.55 7.43 6.34
N THR A 116 1.56 7.28 5.47
CA THR A 116 0.82 8.39 4.86
C THR A 116 -0.12 9.04 5.86
N HIS A 117 -0.80 8.26 6.70
CA HIS A 117 -1.77 8.74 7.66
C HIS A 117 -2.08 7.73 8.77
N ASP A 118 -2.84 8.18 9.78
CA ASP A 118 -3.03 7.47 11.04
C ASP A 118 -4.16 6.41 11.02
N HIS A 119 -4.74 6.01 9.88
CA HIS A 119 -5.69 4.90 9.92
C HIS A 119 -4.98 3.58 10.14
N ASN A 120 -5.70 2.65 10.76
CA ASN A 120 -5.10 1.41 11.26
C ASN A 120 -4.49 0.54 10.16
N ASP A 121 -4.96 0.64 8.92
CA ASP A 121 -4.50 -0.12 7.75
C ASP A 121 -3.35 0.54 6.98
N HIS A 122 -2.77 1.62 7.51
CA HIS A 122 -1.66 2.39 6.92
C HIS A 122 -0.47 2.61 7.88
N ILE A 123 -0.55 2.05 9.09
CA ILE A 123 0.50 2.11 10.11
C ILE A 123 0.40 0.87 11.00
N ASP A 124 1.53 0.24 11.32
CA ASP A 124 1.52 -1.05 12.01
C ASP A 124 2.55 -1.15 13.14
N VAL A 125 2.07 -1.57 14.31
CA VAL A 125 2.90 -1.74 15.51
C VAL A 125 3.84 -2.94 15.43
N ASN A 126 3.45 -4.01 14.72
CA ASN A 126 4.28 -5.20 14.54
C ASN A 126 5.43 -4.91 13.57
N VAL A 127 5.17 -4.14 12.51
CA VAL A 127 6.23 -3.65 11.62
C VAL A 127 7.20 -2.75 12.38
N ALA A 128 6.69 -1.81 13.19
CA ALA A 128 7.54 -0.99 14.05
C ALA A 128 8.38 -1.83 15.01
N ALA A 129 7.78 -2.82 15.68
CA ALA A 129 8.49 -3.73 16.58
C ALA A 129 9.58 -4.53 15.84
N ALA A 130 9.29 -5.07 14.66
CA ALA A 130 10.25 -5.84 13.87
C ALA A 130 11.46 -5.01 13.45
N VAL A 131 11.24 -3.79 12.93
CA VAL A 131 12.33 -2.88 12.55
C VAL A 131 13.15 -2.44 13.76
N MET A 132 12.51 -2.17 14.91
CA MET A 132 13.20 -1.84 16.15
C MET A 132 14.05 -2.99 16.70
N GLN A 133 13.65 -4.24 16.46
CA GLN A 133 14.35 -5.44 16.95
C GLN A 133 15.49 -5.88 16.02
N ASN A 134 15.30 -5.74 14.71
CA ASN A 134 16.17 -6.36 13.70
C ASN A 134 17.11 -5.38 13.01
N CYS A 135 16.80 -4.09 12.99
CA CYS A 135 17.48 -3.10 12.17
C CYS A 135 18.19 -2.03 13.02
N ASP A 136 19.08 -1.30 12.36
CA ASP A 136 19.89 -0.25 12.99
C ASP A 136 19.04 0.83 13.69
N GLU A 137 19.56 1.40 14.77
CA GLU A 137 18.87 2.45 15.53
C GLU A 137 18.69 3.75 14.73
N SER A 138 19.49 3.94 13.68
CA SER A 138 19.39 5.10 12.78
C SER A 138 18.20 5.06 11.81
N ILE A 139 17.51 3.92 11.64
CA ILE A 139 16.41 3.83 10.67
C ILE A 139 15.23 4.71 11.13
N PRO A 140 14.83 5.73 10.36
CA PRO A 140 13.79 6.66 10.74
C PRO A 140 12.38 6.14 10.44
N PHE A 141 11.42 6.60 11.24
CA PHE A 141 9.98 6.48 11.06
C PHE A 141 9.42 7.84 10.66
N ILE A 142 8.92 7.94 9.42
CA ILE A 142 8.58 9.21 8.76
C ILE A 142 7.07 9.24 8.54
N GLY A 143 6.41 10.28 9.04
CA GLY A 143 4.95 10.39 8.94
C GLY A 143 4.42 11.76 9.34
N PRO A 144 3.13 12.03 9.09
CA PRO A 144 2.47 13.19 9.67
C PRO A 144 2.45 13.09 11.20
N GLN A 145 2.17 14.20 11.87
CA GLN A 145 2.24 14.28 13.34
C GLN A 145 1.43 13.17 14.03
N ALA A 146 0.23 12.86 13.54
CA ALA A 146 -0.61 11.80 14.11
C ALA A 146 0.01 10.39 14.02
N CYS A 147 0.77 10.09 12.96
CA CYS A 147 1.50 8.83 12.83
C CYS A 147 2.67 8.77 13.81
N VAL A 148 3.42 9.87 13.94
CA VAL A 148 4.52 9.98 14.89
C VAL A 148 4.03 9.83 16.33
N ASP A 149 2.90 10.45 16.67
CA ASP A 149 2.29 10.32 17.99
C ASP A 149 1.90 8.86 18.29
N LYS A 150 1.38 8.12 17.28
CA LYS A 150 1.10 6.68 17.41
C LYS A 150 2.36 5.86 17.64
N TRP A 151 3.41 6.06 16.84
CA TRP A 151 4.67 5.35 17.00
C TRP A 151 5.31 5.60 18.37
N ILE A 152 5.37 6.86 18.81
CA ILE A 152 5.85 7.21 20.15
C ILE A 152 4.98 6.55 21.22
N GLY A 153 3.66 6.56 21.05
CA GLY A 153 2.71 5.88 21.95
C GLY A 153 2.93 4.36 22.05
N TRP A 154 3.46 3.73 21.00
CA TRP A 154 3.85 2.32 21.00
C TRP A 154 5.27 2.05 21.51
N GLY A 155 6.06 3.10 21.76
CA GLY A 155 7.42 3.00 22.30
C GLY A 155 8.55 3.17 21.28
N VAL A 156 8.26 3.63 20.05
CA VAL A 156 9.32 4.07 19.13
C VAL A 156 9.97 5.33 19.70
N PRO A 157 11.31 5.38 19.86
CA PRO A 157 12.00 6.57 20.35
C PRO A 157 11.71 7.79 19.48
N LYS A 158 11.47 8.94 20.10
CA LYS A 158 11.16 10.20 19.40
C LYS A 158 12.28 10.60 18.44
N GLU A 159 13.52 10.27 18.79
CA GLU A 159 14.75 10.54 18.04
C GLU A 159 14.80 9.78 16.71
N ARG A 160 14.04 8.68 16.61
CA ARG A 160 13.86 7.93 15.35
C ARG A 160 12.68 8.43 14.53
N CYS A 161 11.88 9.37 15.02
CA CYS A 161 10.69 9.84 14.33
C CYS A 161 10.95 11.16 13.60
N ILE A 162 10.49 11.26 12.35
CA ILE A 162 10.53 12.49 11.56
C ILE A 162 9.09 12.89 11.21
N VAL A 163 8.62 13.98 11.82
CA VAL A 163 7.33 14.58 11.47
C VAL A 163 7.48 15.33 10.14
N VAL A 164 6.58 15.06 9.21
CA VAL A 164 6.50 15.76 7.92
C VAL A 164 5.12 16.40 7.72
N LYS A 165 5.08 17.49 6.98
CA LYS A 165 3.86 18.17 6.48
C LYS A 165 4.08 18.54 5.01
N PRO A 166 3.01 18.90 4.25
CA PRO A 166 3.15 19.28 2.85
C PRO A 166 4.21 20.36 2.63
N GLY A 167 5.08 20.14 1.64
CA GLY A 167 6.23 20.98 1.32
C GLY A 167 7.55 20.55 1.97
N ASP A 168 7.53 19.71 3.01
CA ASP A 168 8.75 19.17 3.59
C ASP A 168 9.41 18.14 2.67
N THR A 169 10.74 18.01 2.77
CA THR A 169 11.53 17.04 2.02
C THR A 169 12.49 16.32 2.94
N VAL A 170 12.56 14.99 2.83
CA VAL A 170 13.48 14.14 3.60
C VAL A 170 14.34 13.34 2.62
N LYS A 171 15.66 13.40 2.78
CA LYS A 171 16.59 12.61 1.97
C LYS A 171 16.98 11.33 2.70
N VAL A 172 16.77 10.19 2.07
CA VAL A 172 17.18 8.86 2.55
C VAL A 172 18.10 8.27 1.49
N LYS A 173 19.42 8.32 1.75
CA LYS A 173 20.46 7.92 0.79
C LYS A 173 20.26 8.56 -0.59
N ASP A 174 19.98 7.77 -1.64
CA ASP A 174 19.75 8.23 -3.02
C ASP A 174 18.27 8.54 -3.34
N ILE A 175 17.37 8.39 -2.37
CA ILE A 175 15.94 8.71 -2.49
C ILE A 175 15.64 10.07 -1.83
N GLU A 176 14.88 10.91 -2.52
CA GLU A 176 14.30 12.13 -1.97
C GLU A 176 12.78 11.94 -1.80
N ILE A 177 12.29 12.10 -0.56
CA ILE A 177 10.89 11.95 -0.19
C ILE A 177 10.30 13.35 -0.03
N VAL A 178 9.32 13.71 -0.84
CA VAL A 178 8.58 14.98 -0.72
C VAL A 178 7.20 14.69 -0.13
N ALA A 179 6.87 15.32 0.99
CA ALA A 179 5.53 15.29 1.56
C ALA A 179 4.64 16.31 0.84
N LEU A 180 3.46 15.88 0.42
CA LEU A 180 2.48 16.67 -0.35
C LEU A 180 1.11 16.60 0.32
N GLU A 181 0.22 17.52 -0.06
CA GLU A 181 -1.14 17.58 0.46
C GLU A 181 -1.88 16.25 0.23
N ALA A 182 -2.50 15.72 1.29
CA ALA A 182 -3.41 14.58 1.21
C ALA A 182 -4.85 15.04 1.00
N PHE A 183 -5.68 14.13 0.47
CA PHE A 183 -7.10 14.36 0.21
C PHE A 183 -7.97 13.28 0.85
N ASP A 184 -7.49 12.62 1.90
CA ASP A 184 -8.30 11.66 2.64
C ASP A 184 -9.35 12.38 3.51
N ARG A 185 -10.54 12.59 2.93
CA ARG A 185 -11.67 13.18 3.64
C ARG A 185 -12.11 12.35 4.84
N THR A 186 -11.86 11.04 4.83
CA THR A 186 -12.22 10.15 5.93
C THR A 186 -11.34 10.44 7.15
N ALA A 187 -10.02 10.68 7.01
CA ALA A 187 -9.15 11.09 8.10
C ALA A 187 -9.65 12.32 8.88
N LEU A 188 -10.25 13.31 8.21
CA LEU A 188 -10.77 14.51 8.88
C LEU A 188 -11.91 14.24 9.86
N ILE A 189 -12.60 13.11 9.72
CA ILE A 189 -13.68 12.67 10.62
C ILE A 189 -13.29 11.44 11.44
N THR A 190 -12.05 10.96 11.34
CA THR A 190 -11.51 9.86 12.15
C THR A 190 -10.97 10.41 13.47
N ALA A 191 -11.45 9.86 14.59
CA ALA A 191 -11.01 10.27 15.92
C ALA A 191 -9.47 10.12 16.09
N PRO A 192 -8.80 11.05 16.79
CA PRO A 192 -9.34 12.31 17.35
C PRO A 192 -9.55 13.41 16.28
N PRO A 193 -10.44 14.41 16.52
CA PRO A 193 -11.16 14.70 17.79
C PRO A 193 -12.36 13.78 18.07
N GLU A 194 -12.66 13.61 19.37
CA GLU A 194 -13.82 12.84 19.86
C GLU A 194 -15.10 13.71 19.91
N GLY A 195 -16.27 13.07 20.03
CA GLY A 195 -17.55 13.77 20.20
C GLY A 195 -18.22 14.25 18.90
N ASP A 196 -19.14 15.22 19.00
CA ASP A 196 -19.96 15.71 17.88
C ASP A 196 -19.22 16.73 17.01
N LEU A 197 -19.06 16.42 15.71
CA LEU A 197 -18.33 17.27 14.75
C LEU A 197 -19.26 18.20 13.96
N ARG A 198 -20.58 18.16 14.20
CA ARG A 198 -21.52 18.98 13.43
C ARG A 198 -21.32 20.45 13.74
N GLY A 199 -21.12 21.25 12.69
CA GLY A 199 -20.92 22.69 12.79
C GLY A 199 -19.52 23.10 13.24
N THR A 200 -18.56 22.18 13.34
CA THR A 200 -17.16 22.49 13.62
C THR A 200 -16.32 22.42 12.34
N MET A 201 -15.21 23.16 12.30
CA MET A 201 -14.21 22.98 11.26
C MET A 201 -13.36 21.74 11.60
N PRO A 202 -13.04 20.89 10.60
CA PRO A 202 -12.16 19.76 10.83
C PRO A 202 -10.76 20.24 11.23
N ILE A 203 -10.01 19.36 11.90
CA ILE A 203 -8.57 19.56 12.13
C ILE A 203 -7.83 19.73 10.79
N ASN A 204 -6.67 20.37 10.81
CA ASN A 204 -5.85 20.47 9.60
C ASN A 204 -5.46 19.05 9.12
N MET A 205 -5.71 18.77 7.83
CA MET A 205 -5.34 17.51 7.17
C MET A 205 -3.85 17.20 7.37
N ASP A 206 -2.99 18.22 7.28
CA ASP A 206 -1.53 18.09 7.33
C ASP A 206 -1.01 17.45 8.63
N ILE A 207 -1.82 17.51 9.70
CA ILE A 207 -1.50 16.87 10.99
C ILE A 207 -1.76 15.35 10.91
N LYS A 208 -2.77 14.94 10.13
CA LYS A 208 -3.28 13.57 10.06
C LYS A 208 -2.75 12.78 8.87
N ALA A 209 -2.57 13.43 7.71
CA ALA A 209 -2.33 12.76 6.45
C ALA A 209 -1.46 13.59 5.50
N VAL A 210 -0.56 12.91 4.78
CA VAL A 210 0.22 13.42 3.66
C VAL A 210 0.25 12.40 2.52
N ASN A 211 0.39 12.88 1.29
CA ASN A 211 0.80 12.05 0.16
C ASN A 211 2.32 12.13 0.00
N TYR A 212 2.94 11.10 -0.58
CA TYR A 212 4.39 11.10 -0.83
C TYR A 212 4.70 11.11 -2.31
N LEU A 213 5.64 11.97 -2.71
CA LEU A 213 6.38 11.83 -3.96
C LEU A 213 7.79 11.32 -3.63
N ILE A 214 8.04 10.07 -3.99
CA ILE A 214 9.32 9.37 -3.83
C ILE A 214 10.12 9.55 -5.11
N LYS A 215 11.17 10.36 -5.07
CA LYS A 215 12.06 10.57 -6.21
C LYS A 215 13.26 9.65 -6.09
N THR A 216 13.44 8.81 -7.09
CA THR A 216 14.61 7.93 -7.23
C THR A 216 15.41 8.36 -8.46
N PRO A 217 16.68 7.95 -8.57
CA PRO A 217 17.45 8.14 -9.80
C PRO A 217 16.78 7.53 -11.06
N GLY A 218 15.98 6.47 -10.90
CA GLY A 218 15.27 5.79 -11.99
C GLY A 218 13.88 6.33 -12.33
N GLY A 219 13.34 7.27 -11.56
CA GLY A 219 11.99 7.83 -11.75
C GLY A 219 11.27 8.14 -10.45
N ASN A 220 10.08 8.76 -10.57
CA ASN A 220 9.34 9.27 -9.43
C ASN A 220 8.01 8.52 -9.20
N LEU A 221 7.80 8.05 -7.97
CA LEU A 221 6.60 7.36 -7.52
C LEU A 221 5.74 8.28 -6.63
N TYR A 222 4.48 8.47 -6.98
CA TYR A 222 3.49 9.16 -6.17
C TYR A 222 2.61 8.15 -5.41
N HIS A 223 2.64 8.20 -4.09
CA HIS A 223 1.84 7.37 -3.20
C HIS A 223 0.75 8.20 -2.53
N SER A 224 -0.52 7.97 -2.91
CA SER A 224 -1.64 8.80 -2.45
C SER A 224 -2.20 8.42 -1.06
N GLY A 225 -1.63 7.40 -0.42
CA GLY A 225 -2.35 6.69 0.65
C GLY A 225 -3.69 6.23 0.09
N ASP A 226 -4.78 6.54 0.80
CA ASP A 226 -6.13 6.41 0.28
C ASP A 226 -6.89 7.74 0.12
N SER A 227 -6.13 8.79 -0.20
CA SER A 227 -6.68 10.07 -0.63
C SER A 227 -7.83 9.90 -1.62
N HIS A 228 -8.93 10.60 -1.35
CA HIS A 228 -10.04 10.68 -2.28
C HIS A 228 -9.68 11.54 -3.49
N TYR A 229 -10.57 11.60 -4.49
CA TYR A 229 -10.36 12.50 -5.62
C TYR A 229 -10.34 13.97 -5.20
N SER A 230 -9.36 14.73 -5.68
CA SER A 230 -9.25 16.17 -5.53
C SER A 230 -8.76 16.82 -6.82
N ASN A 231 -9.27 18.01 -7.14
CA ASN A 231 -8.73 18.80 -8.25
C ASN A 231 -7.26 19.19 -8.03
N TYR A 232 -6.83 19.22 -6.77
CA TYR A 232 -5.50 19.66 -6.38
C TYR A 232 -4.40 18.68 -6.78
N TYR A 233 -4.76 17.44 -7.19
CA TYR A 233 -3.84 16.57 -7.92
C TYR A 233 -3.23 17.26 -9.16
N ALA A 234 -3.98 18.15 -9.82
CA ALA A 234 -3.47 18.91 -10.97
C ALA A 234 -2.34 19.87 -10.58
N LYS A 235 -2.39 20.44 -9.36
CA LYS A 235 -1.29 21.26 -8.85
C LYS A 235 -0.03 20.42 -8.69
N HIS A 236 -0.14 19.23 -8.07
CA HIS A 236 1.00 18.33 -7.91
C HIS A 236 1.59 17.89 -9.26
N GLY A 237 0.74 17.57 -10.24
CA GLY A 237 1.19 17.23 -11.61
C GLY A 237 1.80 18.40 -12.39
N ASN A 238 1.42 19.64 -12.07
CA ASN A 238 2.03 20.84 -12.65
C ASN A 238 3.39 21.17 -12.02
N GLU A 239 3.54 20.94 -10.71
CA GLU A 239 4.73 21.32 -9.93
C GLU A 239 5.80 20.23 -9.90
N HIS A 240 5.43 18.98 -10.19
CA HIS A 240 6.33 17.83 -10.11
C HIS A 240 6.22 16.91 -11.32
N LYS A 241 7.37 16.32 -11.69
CA LYS A 241 7.39 15.16 -12.58
C LYS A 241 6.96 13.92 -11.78
N ILE A 242 5.88 13.28 -12.20
CA ILE A 242 5.35 12.06 -11.62
C ILE A 242 5.39 11.00 -12.70
N ASP A 243 6.11 9.90 -12.47
CA ASP A 243 6.25 8.83 -13.46
C ASP A 243 5.25 7.71 -13.20
N VAL A 244 5.09 7.32 -11.93
CA VAL A 244 4.14 6.28 -11.49
C VAL A 244 3.26 6.86 -10.40
N ALA A 245 1.94 6.66 -10.49
CA ALA A 245 0.98 7.09 -9.48
C ALA A 245 0.19 5.90 -8.94
N LEU A 246 0.19 5.73 -7.61
CA LEU A 246 -0.62 4.75 -6.90
C LEU A 246 -1.88 5.42 -6.38
N GLY A 247 -3.05 4.86 -6.70
CA GLY A 247 -4.35 5.41 -6.30
C GLY A 247 -5.25 4.36 -5.65
N SER A 248 -5.80 4.68 -4.49
CA SER A 248 -6.67 3.75 -3.75
C SER A 248 -8.03 3.60 -4.42
N TYR A 249 -8.34 2.37 -4.79
CA TYR A 249 -9.54 1.97 -5.51
C TYR A 249 -10.34 0.94 -4.68
N GLY A 250 -11.65 0.89 -4.87
CA GLY A 250 -12.51 -0.08 -4.20
C GLY A 250 -13.99 0.16 -4.49
N GLU A 251 -14.81 -0.86 -4.29
CA GLU A 251 -16.25 -0.78 -4.55
C GLU A 251 -16.96 -0.22 -3.32
N ASN A 252 -17.39 1.03 -3.42
CA ASN A 252 -18.01 1.73 -2.31
C ASN A 252 -19.40 1.13 -1.98
N PRO A 253 -19.66 0.72 -0.74
CA PRO A 253 -21.01 0.33 -0.34
C PRO A 253 -22.03 1.46 -0.54
N ARG A 254 -23.31 1.12 -0.76
CA ARG A 254 -24.39 2.11 -0.88
C ARG A 254 -24.41 3.06 0.32
N GLY A 255 -24.20 4.35 0.06
CA GLY A 255 -24.20 5.40 1.08
C GLY A 255 -22.85 5.60 1.78
N ILE A 256 -21.78 5.00 1.28
CA ILE A 256 -20.39 5.18 1.72
C ILE A 256 -19.59 5.77 0.56
N THR A 257 -18.58 6.58 0.90
CA THR A 257 -17.53 6.99 -0.02
C THR A 257 -16.24 6.98 0.75
N ASP A 258 -15.39 6.01 0.46
CA ASP A 258 -14.13 5.76 1.18
C ASP A 258 -12.96 5.44 0.23
N LYS A 259 -13.26 5.15 -1.06
CA LYS A 259 -12.27 4.89 -2.11
C LYS A 259 -12.64 5.64 -3.38
N MET A 260 -11.64 5.96 -4.22
CA MET A 260 -11.90 6.57 -5.52
C MET A 260 -12.62 5.58 -6.45
N THR A 261 -13.45 6.11 -7.35
CA THR A 261 -14.10 5.34 -8.41
C THR A 261 -13.12 5.02 -9.54
N SER A 262 -13.48 4.08 -10.43
CA SER A 262 -12.71 3.76 -11.64
C SER A 262 -12.49 4.99 -12.54
N VAL A 263 -13.50 5.86 -12.63
CA VAL A 263 -13.41 7.16 -13.34
C VAL A 263 -12.41 8.10 -12.67
N ASP A 264 -12.43 8.17 -11.33
CA ASP A 264 -11.56 9.06 -10.58
C ASP A 264 -10.10 8.61 -10.59
N ILE A 265 -9.81 7.30 -10.66
CA ILE A 265 -8.45 6.80 -10.89
C ILE A 265 -7.88 7.34 -12.21
N LEU A 266 -8.67 7.32 -13.29
CA LEU A 266 -8.25 7.89 -14.58
C LEU A 266 -8.09 9.41 -14.54
N ARG A 267 -8.98 10.12 -13.83
CA ARG A 267 -8.87 11.58 -13.65
C ARG A 267 -7.69 11.97 -12.77
N MET A 268 -7.36 11.16 -11.76
CA MET A 268 -6.17 11.34 -10.93
C MET A 268 -4.92 11.21 -11.80
N ALA A 269 -4.85 10.17 -12.64
CA ALA A 269 -3.72 9.96 -13.55
C ALA A 269 -3.54 11.12 -14.53
N GLU A 270 -4.63 11.61 -15.14
CA GLU A 270 -4.65 12.80 -15.98
C GLU A 270 -4.18 14.04 -15.22
N SER A 271 -4.71 14.27 -14.01
CA SER A 271 -4.37 15.44 -13.19
C SER A 271 -2.90 15.43 -12.74
N LEU A 272 -2.39 14.28 -12.31
CA LEU A 272 -0.99 14.11 -11.91
C LEU A 272 -0.03 14.12 -13.11
N ASN A 273 -0.55 14.09 -14.34
CA ASN A 273 0.23 13.99 -15.57
C ASN A 273 1.26 12.83 -15.53
N THR A 274 0.84 11.70 -14.95
CA THR A 274 1.70 10.52 -14.73
C THR A 274 2.01 9.79 -16.04
N LYS A 275 2.95 8.82 -16.01
CA LYS A 275 3.15 7.86 -17.12
C LYS A 275 2.43 6.54 -16.87
N VAL A 276 2.37 6.11 -15.62
CA VAL A 276 1.68 4.89 -15.22
C VAL A 276 0.74 5.21 -14.05
N VAL A 277 -0.47 4.66 -14.08
CA VAL A 277 -1.38 4.66 -12.93
C VAL A 277 -1.65 3.22 -12.50
N ILE A 278 -1.52 2.95 -11.20
CA ILE A 278 -1.69 1.62 -10.62
C ILE A 278 -2.75 1.72 -9.51
N PRO A 279 -3.92 1.09 -9.66
CA PRO A 279 -4.85 0.99 -8.56
C PRO A 279 -4.32 0.02 -7.50
N PHE A 280 -4.42 0.39 -6.22
CA PHE A 280 -4.17 -0.48 -5.06
C PHE A 280 -5.29 -0.32 -4.01
N HIS A 281 -5.16 -0.87 -2.80
CA HIS A 281 -6.20 -0.93 -1.74
C HIS A 281 -7.42 -1.82 -2.07
N HIS A 282 -7.71 -2.03 -3.35
CA HIS A 282 -8.83 -2.84 -3.84
C HIS A 282 -8.72 -4.34 -3.51
N ASP A 283 -7.58 -4.78 -3.00
CA ASP A 283 -7.28 -6.16 -2.62
C ASP A 283 -7.77 -6.50 -1.21
N ILE A 284 -7.89 -5.53 -0.31
CA ILE A 284 -7.77 -5.85 1.12
C ILE A 284 -9.10 -6.21 1.78
N TRP A 285 -10.19 -5.54 1.41
CA TRP A 285 -11.48 -5.63 2.12
C TRP A 285 -12.56 -6.37 1.35
N SER A 286 -13.06 -7.48 1.91
CA SER A 286 -14.19 -8.26 1.35
C SER A 286 -15.43 -7.43 1.02
N ASN A 287 -15.76 -6.41 1.82
CA ASN A 287 -16.93 -5.56 1.61
C ASN A 287 -16.69 -4.38 0.65
N PHE A 288 -15.51 -4.32 0.02
CA PHE A 288 -15.13 -3.36 -1.03
C PHE A 288 -14.64 -4.08 -2.30
N GLN A 289 -14.98 -5.36 -2.47
CA GLN A 289 -14.59 -6.17 -3.63
C GLN A 289 -14.95 -5.44 -4.93
N ALA A 290 -13.93 -5.06 -5.70
CA ALA A 290 -14.06 -4.26 -6.91
C ALA A 290 -13.59 -5.02 -8.16
N ASP A 291 -14.06 -4.59 -9.33
CA ASP A 291 -13.52 -5.02 -10.62
C ASP A 291 -12.56 -3.95 -11.17
N THR A 292 -11.28 -4.28 -11.27
CA THR A 292 -10.26 -3.37 -11.84
C THR A 292 -10.35 -3.25 -13.36
N LYS A 293 -11.07 -4.15 -14.05
CA LYS A 293 -11.28 -4.05 -15.50
C LYS A 293 -12.09 -2.82 -15.89
N GLU A 294 -12.89 -2.26 -14.99
CA GLU A 294 -13.57 -0.99 -15.25
C GLU A 294 -12.57 0.10 -15.66
N ILE A 295 -11.42 0.17 -14.99
CA ILE A 295 -10.36 1.15 -15.27
C ILE A 295 -9.82 0.93 -16.68
N LEU A 296 -9.55 -0.33 -17.06
CA LEU A 296 -9.04 -0.68 -18.38
C LEU A 296 -10.04 -0.37 -19.50
N VAL A 297 -11.30 -0.73 -19.32
CA VAL A 297 -12.38 -0.49 -20.29
C VAL A 297 -12.60 1.02 -20.47
N LEU A 298 -12.74 1.76 -19.36
CA LEU A 298 -12.94 3.21 -19.41
C LEU A 298 -11.73 3.94 -20.01
N PHE A 299 -10.51 3.46 -19.74
CA PHE A 299 -9.30 3.98 -20.37
C PHE A 299 -9.35 3.83 -21.88
N ASP A 300 -9.63 2.62 -22.38
CA ASP A 300 -9.71 2.35 -23.82
C ASP A 300 -10.83 3.15 -24.51
N MET A 301 -11.94 3.42 -23.82
CA MET A 301 -13.01 4.28 -24.32
C MET A 301 -12.65 5.78 -24.39
N LYS A 302 -11.67 6.24 -23.60
CA LYS A 302 -11.41 7.68 -23.39
C LYS A 302 -10.06 8.15 -23.90
N LYS A 303 -9.04 7.27 -23.96
CA LYS A 303 -7.64 7.66 -24.21
C LYS A 303 -7.45 8.45 -25.50
N ASP A 304 -8.10 8.04 -26.60
CA ASP A 304 -7.95 8.74 -27.88
C ASP A 304 -8.75 10.06 -27.89
N ARG A 305 -9.92 10.09 -27.27
CA ARG A 305 -10.74 11.32 -27.22
C ARG A 305 -10.12 12.39 -26.33
N LEU A 306 -9.53 11.99 -25.20
CA LEU A 306 -8.94 12.90 -24.21
C LEU A 306 -7.42 13.02 -24.33
N GLN A 307 -6.80 12.31 -25.27
CA GLN A 307 -5.35 12.31 -25.49
C GLN A 307 -4.58 11.94 -24.21
N TYR A 308 -5.01 10.88 -23.53
CA TYR A 308 -4.33 10.40 -22.31
C TYR A 308 -2.90 9.95 -22.63
N ASN A 309 -1.94 10.43 -21.81
CA ASN A 309 -0.50 10.17 -21.97
C ASN A 309 0.05 9.23 -20.87
N PHE A 310 -0.82 8.39 -20.30
CA PHE A 310 -0.49 7.44 -19.25
C PHE A 310 -1.07 6.06 -19.57
N ASN A 311 -0.51 5.00 -18.97
CA ASN A 311 -1.02 3.63 -19.05
C ASN A 311 -1.53 3.15 -17.67
N PRO A 312 -2.72 2.55 -17.58
CA PRO A 312 -3.13 1.82 -16.38
C PRO A 312 -2.45 0.45 -16.32
N PHE A 313 -1.94 0.08 -15.14
CA PHE A 313 -1.34 -1.24 -14.87
C PHE A 313 -2.07 -1.93 -13.71
N ILE A 314 -2.66 -3.10 -13.95
CA ILE A 314 -3.36 -3.89 -12.93
C ILE A 314 -2.36 -4.85 -12.29
N TRP A 315 -2.15 -4.67 -10.98
CA TRP A 315 -1.15 -5.40 -10.22
C TRP A 315 -1.74 -6.58 -9.43
N GLN A 316 -0.90 -7.30 -8.69
CA GLN A 316 -1.30 -8.36 -7.76
C GLN A 316 -0.46 -8.27 -6.48
N VAL A 317 -1.05 -8.62 -5.34
CA VAL A 317 -0.39 -8.56 -4.03
C VAL A 317 0.82 -9.50 -4.00
N GLY A 318 1.95 -9.02 -3.50
CA GLY A 318 3.27 -9.67 -3.52
C GLY A 318 4.02 -9.50 -4.83
N GLY A 319 3.38 -8.97 -5.88
CA GLY A 319 3.99 -8.81 -7.18
C GLY A 319 5.00 -7.68 -7.23
N LYS A 320 5.97 -7.81 -8.13
CA LYS A 320 7.00 -6.81 -8.46
C LYS A 320 6.56 -5.91 -9.61
N PHE A 321 7.00 -4.65 -9.59
CA PHE A 321 6.95 -3.71 -10.71
C PHE A 321 8.27 -2.93 -10.77
N THR A 322 8.87 -2.80 -11.95
CA THR A 322 10.10 -2.04 -12.16
C THR A 322 9.89 -0.92 -13.19
N PHE A 323 10.12 0.33 -12.80
CA PHE A 323 10.07 1.47 -13.72
C PHE A 323 11.47 1.84 -14.23
N PRO A 324 11.64 2.22 -15.51
CA PRO A 324 10.63 2.27 -16.58
C PRO A 324 10.38 0.94 -17.29
N VAL A 325 11.03 -0.16 -16.88
CA VAL A 325 10.99 -1.47 -17.57
C VAL A 325 9.57 -1.98 -17.87
N ASP A 326 8.64 -1.77 -16.94
CA ASP A 326 7.27 -2.30 -16.99
C ASP A 326 6.21 -1.26 -17.40
N ASN A 327 6.60 -0.05 -17.80
CA ASN A 327 5.68 1.08 -17.97
C ASN A 327 4.63 0.90 -19.10
N GLU A 328 4.92 0.06 -20.10
CA GLU A 328 3.99 -0.27 -21.19
C GLU A 328 3.13 -1.51 -20.90
N LYS A 329 3.39 -2.22 -19.79
CA LYS A 329 2.55 -3.35 -19.39
C LYS A 329 1.21 -2.84 -18.86
N ARG A 330 0.15 -3.61 -19.08
CA ARG A 330 -1.20 -3.31 -18.54
C ARG A 330 -1.64 -4.24 -17.42
N GLU A 331 -1.06 -5.43 -17.34
CA GLU A 331 -1.43 -6.45 -16.36
C GLU A 331 -0.18 -7.17 -15.87
N TYR A 332 -0.14 -7.39 -14.57
CA TYR A 332 0.84 -8.24 -13.91
C TYR A 332 0.43 -9.71 -13.97
N HIS A 333 1.41 -10.60 -14.06
CA HIS A 333 1.23 -12.02 -13.78
C HIS A 333 2.41 -12.51 -12.93
N TYR A 334 2.14 -13.37 -11.95
CA TYR A 334 3.21 -13.98 -11.15
C TYR A 334 4.16 -14.80 -12.03
N PRO A 335 5.45 -14.93 -11.67
CA PRO A 335 6.35 -15.89 -12.29
C PRO A 335 5.69 -17.28 -12.32
N ARG A 336 5.69 -17.92 -13.49
CA ARG A 336 4.97 -19.19 -13.71
C ARG A 336 5.82 -20.43 -13.40
N GLY A 337 7.13 -20.25 -13.22
CA GLY A 337 8.10 -21.32 -13.07
C GLY A 337 8.31 -22.11 -14.37
N PHE A 338 9.07 -23.21 -14.26
CA PHE A 338 9.38 -24.13 -15.36
C PHE A 338 10.19 -23.50 -16.52
N ASP A 339 11.00 -22.48 -16.22
CA ASP A 339 11.89 -21.85 -17.19
C ASP A 339 12.96 -22.83 -17.73
N ASP A 340 13.19 -23.92 -17.00
CA ASP A 340 14.08 -25.05 -17.27
C ASP A 340 13.35 -26.30 -17.79
N CYS A 341 12.08 -26.17 -18.22
CA CYS A 341 11.33 -27.34 -18.68
C CYS A 341 12.07 -28.10 -19.79
N PHE A 342 12.17 -29.42 -19.63
CA PHE A 342 12.91 -30.33 -20.52
C PHE A 342 14.43 -30.11 -20.57
N GLU A 343 15.05 -29.46 -19.57
CA GLU A 343 16.52 -29.46 -19.42
C GLU A 343 17.07 -30.87 -19.17
N THR A 344 16.23 -31.79 -18.65
CA THR A 344 16.53 -33.22 -18.53
C THR A 344 15.44 -34.08 -19.18
N GLU A 345 15.79 -35.32 -19.52
CA GLU A 345 14.84 -36.27 -20.11
C GLU A 345 13.66 -36.55 -19.17
N ILE A 346 12.46 -36.56 -19.74
CA ILE A 346 11.23 -36.84 -19.00
C ILE A 346 11.16 -38.32 -18.57
N ASN A 347 10.76 -38.57 -17.32
CA ASN A 347 10.58 -39.91 -16.79
C ASN A 347 9.14 -40.38 -16.96
N LEU A 348 8.75 -40.62 -18.22
CA LEU A 348 7.39 -41.05 -18.59
C LEU A 348 7.45 -42.32 -19.45
N PRO A 349 6.41 -43.18 -19.38
CA PRO A 349 6.42 -44.48 -20.07
C PRO A 349 6.43 -44.39 -21.60
N TYR A 350 6.05 -43.23 -22.16
CA TYR A 350 6.11 -42.90 -23.59
C TYR A 350 6.04 -41.38 -23.77
N THR A 351 6.58 -40.86 -24.88
CA THR A 351 6.74 -39.42 -25.11
C THR A 351 5.42 -38.65 -25.20
N SER A 352 4.38 -39.23 -25.80
CA SER A 352 3.09 -38.55 -26.04
C SER A 352 2.07 -38.74 -24.91
N PHE A 353 2.53 -38.86 -23.66
CA PHE A 353 1.63 -38.94 -22.51
C PHE A 353 0.84 -37.63 -22.34
N LEU A 354 1.51 -36.48 -22.53
CA LEU A 354 0.96 -35.11 -22.54
C LEU A 354 1.73 -34.18 -23.49
#